data_AF-A0A7X4ICK7-F1
#
_entry.id   AF-A0A7X4ICK7-F1
#
_cell.length_a   1.000
_cell.length_b   1.000
_cell.length_c   1.000
_cell.angle_alpha   90.00
_cell.angle_beta   90.00
_cell.angle_gamma   90.00
#
_symmetry.space_group_name_H-M   'P 1'
#
loop_
_entity.id
_entity.type
_entity.pdbx_description
1 polymer ?
#
loop_
_entity_poly.entity_id
_entity_poly.type
_entity_poly.pdbx_seq_one_letter_code
_entity_poly.pdbx_strand_id
1 'polypeptide(L)'
;MNNKYFELARNEERSGNDAAALLLYLSSFCDSCNHGTRNRSYGVVAKIRHLQHRLMLTDLQLFGLVHSYGPLTDSECKKLLDCSIRGTGISGYAYGY
;
A
#
# COMPACT_ATOMS: atom_id res chain seq x y z
N MET A 1 -4.78 -3.08 -16.33
CA MET A 1 -5.82 -3.31 -15.32
C MET A 1 -6.03 -2.05 -14.49
N ASN A 2 -7.28 -1.57 -14.44
CA ASN A 2 -7.72 -0.43 -13.64
C ASN A 2 -7.72 -0.86 -12.18
N ASN A 3 -6.84 -0.26 -11.36
CA ASN A 3 -6.88 -0.52 -9.93
C ASN A 3 -8.02 0.33 -9.35
N LYS A 4 -9.23 -0.24 -9.30
CA LYS A 4 -10.46 0.43 -8.83
C LYS A 4 -10.26 1.04 -7.43
N TYR A 5 -9.44 0.40 -6.59
CA TYR A 5 -9.08 0.93 -5.28
C TYR A 5 -8.27 2.22 -5.35
N PHE A 6 -7.39 2.37 -6.35
CA PHE A 6 -6.61 3.59 -6.54
C PHE A 6 -7.49 4.78 -6.96
N GLU A 7 -8.46 4.56 -7.85
CA GLU A 7 -9.39 5.62 -8.25
C GLU A 7 -10.29 6.04 -7.08
N LEU A 8 -10.80 5.07 -6.31
CA LEU A 8 -11.56 5.34 -5.10
C LEU A 8 -10.72 6.09 -4.06
N ALA A 9 -9.46 5.67 -3.84
CA ALA A 9 -8.56 6.34 -2.91
C ALA A 9 -8.33 7.80 -3.28
N ARG A 10 -8.15 8.09 -4.58
CA ARG A 10 -7.99 9.46 -5.08
C ARG A 10 -9.26 10.30 -4.91
N ASN A 11 -10.43 9.70 -5.08
CA ASN A 11 -11.70 10.41 -4.85
C ASN A 11 -11.88 10.75 -3.36
N GLU A 12 -11.64 9.80 -2.46
CA GLU A 12 -11.72 10.04 -1.01
C GLU A 12 -10.68 11.08 -0.55
N GLU A 13 -9.46 11.04 -1.11
CA GLU A 13 -8.42 12.05 -0.83
C GLU A 13 -8.87 13.45 -1.26
N ARG A 14 -9.54 13.58 -2.42
CA ARG A 14 -10.09 14.86 -2.90
C ARG A 14 -11.28 15.34 -2.08
N SER A 15 -12.06 14.41 -1.53
CA SER A 15 -13.17 14.71 -0.63
C SER A 15 -12.73 15.05 0.80
N GLY A 16 -11.42 14.96 1.11
CA GLY A 16 -10.86 15.24 2.43
C GLY A 16 -10.95 14.08 3.42
N ASN A 17 -11.36 12.90 2.97
CA ASN A 17 -11.48 11.70 3.79
C ASN A 17 -10.15 10.94 3.85
N ASP A 18 -9.15 11.53 4.51
CA ASP A 18 -7.78 11.01 4.54
C ASP A 18 -7.69 9.57 5.06
N ALA A 19 -8.50 9.21 6.06
CA ALA A 19 -8.51 7.87 6.63
C ALA A 19 -9.06 6.82 5.65
N ALA A 20 -10.15 7.13 4.96
CA ALA A 20 -10.72 6.24 3.94
C ALA A 20 -9.78 6.11 2.74
N ALA A 21 -9.19 7.23 2.30
CA ALA A 21 -8.19 7.26 1.25
C ALA A 21 -6.99 6.38 1.60
N LEU A 22 -6.50 6.43 2.84
CA LEU A 22 -5.39 5.62 3.31
C LEU A 22 -5.70 4.12 3.20
N LEU A 23 -6.86 3.68 3.69
CA LEU A 23 -7.27 2.27 3.63
C LEU A 23 -7.38 1.77 2.18
N LEU A 24 -7.88 2.61 1.27
CA LEU A 24 -8.00 2.29 -0.14
C LEU A 24 -6.65 2.25 -0.85
N TYR A 25 -5.72 3.16 -0.52
CA TYR A 25 -4.35 3.09 -1.03
C TYR A 25 -3.61 1.84 -0.51
N LEU A 26 -3.81 1.45 0.75
CA LEU A 26 -3.27 0.19 1.30
C LEU A 26 -3.83 -1.03 0.57
N SER A 27 -5.13 -1.04 0.29
CA SER A 27 -5.79 -2.10 -0.47
C SER A 27 -5.26 -2.18 -1.91
N SER A 28 -5.11 -1.02 -2.56
CA SER A 28 -4.51 -0.91 -3.90
C SER A 28 -3.06 -1.41 -3.93
N PHE A 29 -2.28 -1.12 -2.89
CA PHE A 29 -0.91 -1.63 -2.74
C PHE A 29 -0.90 -3.16 -2.65
N CYS A 30 -1.70 -3.74 -1.75
CA CYS A 30 -1.78 -5.19 -1.58
C CYS A 30 -2.23 -5.89 -2.86
N ASP A 31 -3.25 -5.35 -3.53
CA ASP A 31 -3.73 -5.84 -4.82
C ASP A 31 -2.63 -5.81 -5.90
N SER A 32 -1.84 -4.73 -5.96
CA SER A 32 -0.71 -4.61 -6.88
C SER A 32 0.41 -5.62 -6.57
N CYS A 33 0.65 -5.92 -5.29
CA CYS A 33 1.61 -6.94 -4.87
C CYS A 33 1.15 -8.34 -5.27
N ASN A 34 -0.14 -8.64 -5.08
CA ASN A 34 -0.75 -9.92 -5.43
C ASN A 34 -0.69 -10.22 -6.94
N HIS A 35 -0.77 -9.20 -7.78
CA HIS A 35 -0.75 -9.35 -9.25
C HIS A 35 0.65 -9.20 -9.88
N GLY A 36 1.71 -9.15 -9.07
CA GLY A 36 3.10 -9.06 -9.57
C GLY A 36 3.45 -7.75 -10.29
N THR A 37 2.57 -6.73 -10.25
CA THR A 37 2.82 -5.42 -10.85
C THR A 37 3.74 -4.58 -9.98
N ARG A 38 5.04 -4.85 -10.08
CA ARG A 38 6.13 -4.19 -9.34
C ARG A 38 6.28 -2.68 -9.62
N ASN A 39 5.80 -2.22 -10.77
CA ASN A 39 6.07 -0.85 -11.26
C ASN A 39 5.04 0.22 -10.84
N ARG A 40 3.91 -0.15 -10.21
CA ARG A 40 2.87 0.83 -9.81
C ARG A 40 2.89 1.20 -8.32
N SER A 41 3.76 0.59 -7.52
CA SER A 41 3.78 0.77 -6.06
C SER A 41 4.39 2.09 -5.60
N TYR A 42 5.37 2.69 -6.31
CA TYR A 42 6.05 3.90 -5.81
C TYR A 42 5.11 5.09 -5.59
N GLY A 43 4.21 5.36 -6.53
CA GLY A 43 3.23 6.44 -6.39
C GLY A 43 2.22 6.18 -5.27
N VAL A 44 1.80 4.93 -5.09
CA VAL A 44 0.88 4.51 -4.03
C VAL A 44 1.55 4.61 -2.66
N VAL A 45 2.81 4.17 -2.54
CA VAL A 45 3.59 4.24 -1.29
C VAL A 45 3.85 5.69 -0.88
N ALA A 46 4.16 6.57 -1.84
CA ALA A 46 4.27 8.00 -1.56
C ALA A 46 2.96 8.59 -1.02
N LYS A 47 1.81 8.18 -1.59
CA LYS A 47 0.49 8.58 -1.10
C LYS A 47 0.16 8.03 0.28
N ILE A 48 0.49 6.76 0.55
CA ILE A 48 0.36 6.14 1.87
C ILE A 48 1.17 6.94 2.90
N ARG A 49 2.43 7.25 2.61
CA ARG A 49 3.28 8.06 3.49
C ARG A 49 2.72 9.46 3.72
N HIS A 50 2.26 10.13 2.66
CA HIS A 50 1.67 11.46 2.77
C HIS A 50 0.45 11.46 3.71
N LEU A 51 -0.47 10.52 3.54
CA LEU A 51 -1.67 10.40 4.39
C LEU A 51 -1.33 9.94 5.81
N GLN A 52 -0.35 9.06 5.97
CA GLN A 52 0.15 8.68 7.29
C GLN A 52 0.61 9.90 8.09
N HIS A 53 1.39 10.80 7.48
CA HIS A 53 1.83 12.03 8.13
C HIS A 53 0.67 12.97 8.47
N ARG A 54 -0.31 13.12 7.57
CA ARG A 54 -1.50 13.95 7.82
C ARG A 54 -2.35 13.43 8.98
N LEU A 55 -2.46 12.11 9.10
CA LEU A 55 -3.22 11.44 10.16
C LEU A 55 -2.41 11.21 11.44
N MET A 56 -1.14 11.64 11.49
CA MET A 56 -0.22 11.45 12.62
C MET A 56 -0.09 9.98 13.06
N LEU A 57 -0.14 9.05 12.10
CA LEU A 57 -0.07 7.62 12.37
C LEU A 57 1.38 7.15 12.50
N THR A 58 1.66 6.35 13.52
CA THR A 58 2.94 5.63 13.63
C THR A 58 3.05 4.53 12.58
N ASP A 59 4.28 4.12 12.24
CA ASP A 59 4.49 2.99 11.33
C ASP A 59 3.80 1.71 11.83
N LEU A 60 3.79 1.49 13.15
CA LEU A 60 3.11 0.35 13.77
C LEU A 60 1.60 0.38 13.54
N GLN A 61 0.97 1.55 13.73
CA GLN A 61 -0.45 1.73 13.46
C GLN A 61 -0.75 1.56 11.96
N LEU A 62 0.09 2.12 11.09
CA LEU A 62 -0.05 1.94 9.64
C LEU A 62 -0.01 0.45 9.26
N PHE A 63 0.96 -0.30 9.78
CA PHE A 63 1.05 -1.74 9.54
C PHE A 63 -0.12 -2.52 10.15
N GLY A 64 -0.73 -2.02 11.24
CA GLY A 64 -1.95 -2.58 11.80
C GLY A 64 -3.16 -2.49 10.85
N LEU A 65 -3.16 -1.52 9.93
CA LEU A 65 -4.24 -1.30 8.96
C LEU A 65 -4.08 -2.09 7.66
N VAL A 66 -2.92 -2.73 7.45
CA VAL A 66 -2.66 -3.52 6.24
C VAL A 66 -3.46 -4.82 6.32
N HIS A 67 -4.35 -5.00 5.35
CA HIS A 67 -5.09 -6.23 5.16
C HIS A 67 -5.11 -6.60 3.67
N SER A 68 -4.72 -7.83 3.36
CA SER A 68 -4.67 -8.39 2.01
C SER A 68 -5.84 -9.33 1.79
N TYR A 69 -6.54 -9.14 0.67
CA TYR A 69 -7.64 -10.00 0.23
C TYR A 69 -7.20 -11.00 -0.85
N GLY A 70 -5.89 -11.13 -1.10
CA GLY A 70 -5.32 -11.95 -2.17
C GLY A 70 -4.42 -13.09 -1.66
N PRO A 71 -3.64 -13.74 -2.56
CA PRO A 71 -2.77 -14.86 -2.21
C PRO A 71 -1.66 -14.53 -1.20
N LEU A 72 -1.21 -13.28 -1.14
CA LEU A 72 -0.29 -12.81 -0.11
C LEU A 72 -1.03 -12.58 1.19
N THR A 73 -0.45 -13.06 2.28
CA THR A 73 -0.91 -12.81 3.64
C THR A 73 -0.68 -11.37 4.06
N ASP A 74 -1.41 -10.92 5.08
CA ASP A 74 -1.20 -9.61 5.72
C ASP A 74 0.26 -9.37 6.13
N SER A 75 0.94 -10.41 6.63
CA SER A 75 2.35 -10.33 7.04
C SER A 75 3.28 -10.04 5.85
N GLU A 76 3.05 -10.69 4.71
CA GLU A 76 3.83 -10.48 3.49
C GLU A 76 3.60 -9.07 2.92
N CYS A 77 2.35 -8.62 2.87
CA CYS A 77 2.04 -7.26 2.45
C CYS A 77 2.65 -6.20 3.38
N LYS A 78 2.66 -6.43 4.70
CA LYS A 78 3.34 -5.54 5.67
C LYS A 78 4.85 -5.47 5.41
N LYS A 79 5.51 -6.61 5.19
CA LYS A 79 6.94 -6.66 4.85
C LYS A 79 7.24 -5.91 3.56
N LEU A 80 6.43 -6.11 2.52
CA LEU A 80 6.58 -5.42 1.24
C LEU A 80 6.38 -3.91 1.37
N LEU A 81 5.43 -3.48 2.21
CA LEU A 81 5.20 -2.07 2.50
C LEU A 81 6.38 -1.46 3.27
N ASP A 82 6.90 -2.13 4.29
CA ASP A 82 8.09 -1.69 5.04
C ASP A 82 9.32 -1.56 4.13
N CYS A 83 9.59 -2.55 3.27
CA CYS A 83 10.65 -2.47 2.27
C CYS A 83 10.46 -1.28 1.32
N SER A 84 9.24 -1.09 0.82
CA SER A 84 8.92 0.00 -0.12
C SER A 84 9.07 1.37 0.53
N ILE A 85 8.69 1.50 1.81
CA ILE A 85 8.80 2.71 2.61
C ILE A 85 10.27 3.05 2.90
N ARG A 86 11.09 2.05 3.23
CA ARG A 86 12.51 2.23 3.56
C ARG A 86 13.38 2.48 2.32
N GLY A 87 12.80 2.44 1.12
CA GLY A 87 13.56 2.56 -0.14
C GLY A 87 14.50 1.40 -0.38
N THR A 88 14.39 0.31 0.39
CA THR A 88 15.04 -0.96 0.08
C THR A 88 14.21 -1.59 -1.03
N GLY A 89 14.49 -1.16 -2.26
CA GLY A 89 13.98 -1.80 -3.46
C GLY A 89 14.10 -3.30 -3.27
N ILE A 90 12.99 -4.02 -3.51
CA ILE A 90 12.84 -5.45 -3.27
C ILE A 90 13.94 -6.18 -4.04
N SER A 91 15.12 -6.31 -3.45
CA SER A 91 16.30 -7.00 -3.95
C SER A 91 16.51 -8.12 -2.94
N GLY A 92 15.86 -9.25 -3.15
CA GLY A 92 16.07 -10.41 -2.28
C GLY A 92 14.90 -11.35 -2.07
N TYR A 93 13.65 -10.98 -2.35
CA TYR A 93 12.57 -11.97 -2.42
C TYR A 93 12.55 -12.60 -3.81
N ALA A 94 13.53 -13.47 -4.02
CA ALA A 94 13.52 -14.47 -5.07
C ALA A 94 12.41 -15.47 -4.76
N TYR A 95 11.18 -15.17 -5.19
CA TYR A 95 10.20 -16.20 -5.45
C TYR A 95 10.62 -16.85 -6.77
N GLY A 96 11.45 -17.88 -6.66
CA GLY A 96 11.70 -18.81 -7.74
C GLY A 96 10.40 -19.52 -8.07
N TYR A 97 9.89 -19.24 -9.25
CA TYR A 97 9.04 -20.14 -10.02
C TYR A 97 9.83 -20.56 -11.25
#